data_AF-W2PH81-F1
#
_entry.id   AF-W2PH81-F1
#
_cell.length_a   1.000
_cell.length_b   1.000
_cell.length_c   1.000
_cell.angle_alpha   90.00
_cell.angle_beta   90.00
_cell.angle_gamma   90.00
#
_symmetry.space_group_name_H-M   'P 1'
#
loop_
_entity.id
_entity.type
_entity.pdbx_description
1 polymer ?
#
loop_
_entity_poly.entity_id
_entity_poly.type
_entity_poly.pdbx_seq_one_letter_code
_entity_poly.pdbx_strand_id
1 'polypeptide(L)'
;MTTANLPTKTHMLTDKPVGAPASRVLRESETDETKSEERMMNAAIEKLTSLVKVGTSRTSKNVNWKSLLTGEQPADEVLKVFQLENGLERALTSSNLKAMETYVHEVNKINTNNKVSVIGLFTAHYGDDAVAKALVTAQSNAKTTDELATIRQLREDQLSAWLSSEKSVDNVFTLLKLREDGYAALASPKMDVLDDYMKLVIRTNSGDETLLQTLTKGFGGEEKLAMLLVLAKDDSRTSELATALQNALLNKWMASKMQPEGVLTTLKLDGGVKDALFNQNLHTLTAFISMYNARNPSSKTSLIETFSAHYGDGVLAKVLYSLRSDQATQVLASKLQMQQFKLWLTSKKSADDVYKLLKIKIDDFLEEINPKLQILDEYVAVLKATNPQVKTDMLAVVSNGFGGEGVLARKIVSMLKQLDSINVDTVTFPATEYQKALFKRWFRSDIKPKSIYSQILKVDEHYATTADIAVVDRYTTYYNKKNQPPNVFTFNDPRRS
;
A
#
# COMPACT_ATOMS: atom_id res chain seq x y z
N MET A 1 -63.57 -36.97 -22.37
CA MET A 1 -63.43 -35.63 -22.98
C MET A 1 -62.39 -35.71 -24.07
N THR A 2 -62.85 -35.59 -25.32
CA THR A 2 -62.13 -35.14 -26.53
C THR A 2 -60.67 -35.62 -26.71
N THR A 3 -60.42 -36.70 -27.47
CA THR A 3 -60.17 -36.72 -28.94
C THR A 3 -58.94 -35.88 -29.34
N ALA A 4 -57.94 -36.33 -30.12
CA ALA A 4 -57.78 -37.57 -30.88
C ALA A 4 -56.31 -37.70 -31.40
N ASN A 5 -55.85 -38.96 -31.48
CA ASN A 5 -55.08 -39.63 -32.56
C ASN A 5 -53.65 -39.19 -32.98
N LEU A 6 -52.60 -39.85 -32.45
CA LEU A 6 -51.86 -41.06 -32.99
C LEU A 6 -52.10 -41.48 -34.49
N PRO A 7 -51.33 -42.40 -35.15
CA PRO A 7 -49.97 -42.95 -34.92
C PRO A 7 -49.15 -43.48 -36.17
N THR A 8 -47.98 -44.09 -35.88
CA THR A 8 -47.36 -45.36 -36.41
C THR A 8 -46.75 -45.56 -37.82
N LYS A 9 -45.50 -46.09 -37.75
CA LYS A 9 -44.84 -47.20 -38.50
C LYS A 9 -45.71 -48.06 -39.44
N THR A 10 -45.11 -48.48 -40.57
CA THR A 10 -44.79 -49.89 -40.91
C THR A 10 -43.88 -50.04 -42.13
N HIS A 11 -43.26 -51.22 -42.21
CA HIS A 11 -42.28 -51.70 -43.18
C HIS A 11 -42.92 -52.73 -44.13
N MET A 12 -42.24 -52.98 -45.27
CA MET A 12 -42.27 -54.15 -46.19
C MET A 12 -43.26 -54.17 -47.36
N LEU A 13 -42.73 -54.13 -48.60
CA LEU A 13 -42.63 -55.31 -49.49
C LEU A 13 -41.82 -54.99 -50.77
N THR A 14 -41.25 -56.05 -51.34
CA THR A 14 -40.23 -56.16 -52.39
C THR A 14 -40.79 -56.09 -53.82
N ASP A 15 -39.99 -55.65 -54.81
CA ASP A 15 -39.62 -56.42 -56.02
C ASP A 15 -38.82 -55.60 -57.06
N LYS A 16 -37.92 -56.29 -57.78
CA LYS A 16 -37.17 -55.91 -59.01
C LYS A 16 -37.88 -56.57 -60.23
N PRO A 17 -37.55 -56.37 -61.55
CA PRO A 17 -36.45 -55.59 -62.19
C PRO A 17 -36.79 -54.89 -63.57
N VAL A 18 -35.74 -54.33 -64.22
CA VAL A 18 -35.49 -54.09 -65.68
C VAL A 18 -36.08 -52.86 -66.40
N GLY A 19 -35.19 -52.06 -67.04
CA GLY A 19 -35.46 -51.37 -68.31
C GLY A 19 -35.07 -49.88 -68.40
N ALA A 20 -33.87 -49.56 -68.88
CA ALA A 20 -33.46 -48.22 -69.33
C ALA A 20 -34.21 -47.82 -70.64
N PRO A 21 -34.30 -46.53 -71.06
CA PRO A 21 -33.13 -45.69 -71.36
C PRO A 21 -33.21 -44.18 -71.00
N ALA A 22 -32.01 -43.66 -70.70
CA ALA A 22 -31.45 -42.33 -70.97
C ALA A 22 -32.33 -41.06 -70.89
N SER A 23 -32.09 -40.25 -69.86
CA SER A 23 -32.19 -38.79 -69.98
C SER A 23 -31.06 -38.09 -69.21
N ARG A 24 -30.33 -37.25 -69.97
CA ARG A 24 -29.32 -36.24 -69.64
C ARG A 24 -29.03 -35.99 -68.15
N VAL A 25 -27.81 -36.34 -67.75
CA VAL A 25 -27.14 -35.71 -66.60
C VAL A 25 -26.71 -34.30 -67.01
N LEU A 26 -27.37 -33.29 -66.44
CA LEU A 26 -26.83 -31.94 -66.33
C LEU A 26 -25.60 -32.03 -65.43
N ARG A 27 -24.44 -31.73 -66.02
CA ARG A 27 -23.16 -31.63 -65.34
C ARG A 27 -23.24 -30.45 -64.38
N GLU A 28 -23.29 -30.70 -63.08
CA GLU A 28 -23.03 -29.68 -62.07
C GLU A 28 -21.62 -29.12 -62.30
N SER A 29 -21.54 -27.80 -62.44
CA SER A 29 -20.31 -27.07 -62.74
C SER A 29 -19.44 -26.96 -61.49
N GLU A 30 -18.71 -28.04 -61.18
CA GLU A 30 -17.71 -28.08 -60.10
C GLU A 30 -16.41 -27.31 -60.44
N THR A 31 -16.44 -26.34 -61.38
CA THR A 31 -15.23 -26.00 -62.15
C THR A 31 -14.88 -24.53 -62.36
N ASP A 32 -15.68 -23.55 -61.92
CA ASP A 32 -15.30 -22.12 -62.08
C ASP A 32 -14.80 -21.48 -60.78
N GLU A 33 -15.46 -21.69 -59.64
CA GLU A 33 -14.97 -21.18 -58.35
C GLU A 33 -13.67 -21.88 -57.92
N THR A 34 -13.62 -23.20 -57.99
CA THR A 34 -12.43 -24.02 -57.66
C THR A 34 -11.22 -23.68 -58.54
N LYS A 35 -11.43 -23.46 -59.84
CA LYS A 35 -10.36 -23.01 -60.75
C LYS A 35 -9.95 -21.56 -60.50
N SER A 36 -10.89 -20.69 -60.12
CA SER A 36 -10.60 -19.31 -59.76
C SER A 36 -9.75 -19.24 -58.49
N GLU A 37 -10.10 -20.01 -57.47
CA GLU A 37 -9.34 -20.15 -56.22
C GLU A 37 -7.95 -20.73 -56.46
N GLU A 38 -7.81 -21.80 -57.26
CA GLU A 38 -6.49 -22.36 -57.61
C GLU A 38 -5.61 -21.35 -58.38
N ARG A 39 -6.19 -20.55 -59.28
CA ARG A 39 -5.46 -19.51 -60.00
C ARG A 39 -5.00 -18.39 -59.07
N MET A 40 -5.86 -17.96 -58.15
CA MET A 40 -5.52 -16.96 -57.13
C MET A 40 -4.41 -17.46 -56.20
N MET A 41 -4.52 -18.70 -55.73
CA MET A 41 -3.51 -19.38 -54.91
C MET A 41 -2.15 -19.44 -55.62
N ASN A 42 -2.11 -19.89 -56.88
CA ASN A 42 -0.87 -19.98 -57.64
C ASN A 42 -0.23 -18.60 -57.90
N ALA A 43 -1.03 -17.57 -58.18
CA ALA A 43 -0.53 -16.21 -58.34
C ALA A 43 0.06 -15.64 -57.03
N ALA A 44 -0.59 -15.91 -55.89
CA ALA A 44 -0.06 -15.54 -54.58
C ALA A 44 1.27 -16.24 -54.28
N ILE A 45 1.39 -17.54 -54.60
CA ILE A 45 2.63 -18.32 -54.44
C ILE A 45 3.77 -17.71 -55.26
N GLU A 46 3.53 -17.37 -56.54
CA GLU A 46 4.55 -16.78 -57.41
C GLU A 46 5.04 -15.44 -56.87
N LYS A 47 4.11 -14.57 -56.46
CA LYS A 47 4.41 -13.26 -55.86
C LYS A 47 5.25 -13.40 -54.59
N LEU A 48 4.84 -14.26 -53.64
CA LEU A 48 5.56 -14.47 -52.38
C LEU A 48 6.93 -15.10 -52.57
N THR A 49 7.03 -16.07 -53.49
CA THR A 49 8.31 -16.70 -53.84
C THR A 49 9.31 -15.66 -54.39
N SER A 50 8.84 -14.69 -55.18
CA SER A 50 9.70 -13.63 -55.70
C SER A 50 10.26 -12.72 -54.60
N LEU A 51 9.43 -12.34 -53.61
CA LEU A 51 9.81 -11.43 -52.53
C LEU A 51 10.80 -12.06 -51.56
N VAL A 52 10.57 -13.33 -51.17
CA VAL A 52 11.50 -14.07 -50.31
C VAL A 52 12.85 -14.30 -51.00
N LYS A 53 12.86 -14.46 -52.33
CA LYS A 53 14.08 -14.64 -53.13
C LYS A 53 14.93 -13.35 -53.24
N VAL A 54 14.30 -12.17 -53.21
CA VAL A 54 14.96 -10.86 -53.32
C VAL A 54 15.56 -10.41 -51.98
N GLY A 55 14.99 -10.83 -50.85
CA GLY A 55 15.52 -10.59 -49.50
C GLY A 55 16.75 -11.46 -49.15
N THR A 56 17.88 -11.28 -49.84
CA THR A 56 19.24 -11.82 -49.59
C THR A 56 19.45 -13.31 -49.20
N SER A 57 18.42 -14.17 -49.07
CA SER A 57 18.55 -15.45 -48.37
C SER A 57 18.39 -16.68 -49.29
N ARG A 58 19.46 -17.48 -49.39
CA ARG A 58 19.54 -18.76 -50.13
C ARG A 58 18.94 -19.96 -49.34
N THR A 59 18.29 -19.74 -48.20
CA THR A 59 17.91 -20.79 -47.23
C THR A 59 16.46 -21.29 -47.34
N SER A 60 15.56 -20.60 -48.05
CA SER A 60 14.13 -20.98 -48.11
C SER A 60 13.80 -22.09 -49.12
N LYS A 61 14.66 -23.09 -49.29
CA LYS A 61 14.56 -23.99 -50.45
C LYS A 61 13.32 -24.90 -50.51
N ASN A 62 12.46 -24.97 -49.48
CA ASN A 62 11.24 -25.79 -49.48
C ASN A 62 10.10 -25.16 -48.65
N VAL A 63 9.73 -23.90 -48.91
CA VAL A 63 8.54 -23.30 -48.25
C VAL A 63 7.26 -23.89 -48.84
N ASN A 64 6.43 -24.52 -48.01
CA ASN A 64 5.13 -25.03 -48.44
C ASN A 64 4.10 -23.89 -48.45
N TRP A 65 4.15 -23.06 -49.49
CA TRP A 65 3.28 -21.90 -49.62
C TRP A 65 1.78 -22.24 -49.64
N LYS A 66 1.40 -23.40 -50.19
CA LYS A 66 0.01 -23.86 -50.17
C LYS A 66 -0.51 -24.03 -48.75
N SER A 67 0.33 -24.59 -47.86
CA SER A 67 0.00 -24.76 -46.44
C SER A 67 -0.03 -23.43 -45.68
N LEU A 68 0.89 -22.50 -45.98
CA LEU A 68 0.93 -21.18 -45.36
C LEU A 68 -0.27 -20.31 -45.75
N LEU A 69 -0.74 -20.43 -46.99
CA LEU A 69 -1.85 -19.65 -47.52
C LEU A 69 -3.23 -20.12 -47.04
N THR A 70 -3.34 -21.24 -46.32
CA THR A 70 -4.58 -21.60 -45.61
C THR A 70 -4.85 -20.64 -44.45
N GLY A 71 -3.82 -19.98 -43.92
CA GLY A 71 -3.90 -19.09 -42.76
C GLY A 71 -3.98 -19.81 -41.42
N GLU A 72 -3.86 -21.14 -41.40
CA GLU A 72 -3.99 -21.97 -40.18
C GLU A 72 -2.66 -22.19 -39.47
N GLN A 73 -1.55 -21.72 -40.03
CA GLN A 73 -0.22 -21.97 -39.47
C GLN A 73 0.04 -21.16 -38.20
N PRO A 74 0.73 -21.72 -37.20
CA PRO A 74 1.14 -20.98 -36.01
C PRO A 74 2.01 -19.77 -36.36
N ALA A 75 1.89 -18.70 -35.57
CA ALA A 75 2.63 -17.47 -35.79
C ALA A 75 4.15 -17.67 -35.86
N ASP A 76 4.69 -18.57 -35.02
CA ASP A 76 6.12 -18.92 -34.98
C ASP A 76 6.63 -19.46 -36.32
N GLU A 77 5.84 -20.29 -36.98
CA GLU A 77 6.20 -20.89 -38.26
C GLU A 77 6.18 -19.84 -39.38
N VAL A 78 5.15 -18.99 -39.37
CA VAL A 78 5.03 -17.89 -40.32
C VAL A 78 6.21 -16.92 -40.16
N LEU A 79 6.50 -16.48 -38.93
CA LEU A 79 7.59 -15.53 -38.65
C LEU A 79 8.95 -16.09 -39.07
N LYS A 80 9.19 -17.38 -38.88
CA LYS A 80 10.43 -18.05 -39.29
C LYS A 80 10.63 -18.06 -40.80
N VAL A 81 9.56 -18.18 -41.60
CA VAL A 81 9.64 -18.09 -43.07
C VAL A 81 10.15 -16.72 -43.51
N PHE A 82 9.75 -15.65 -42.81
CA PHE A 82 10.17 -14.29 -43.11
C PHE A 82 11.41 -13.83 -42.32
N GLN A 83 11.98 -14.69 -41.46
CA GLN A 83 13.11 -14.39 -40.57
C GLN A 83 12.82 -13.23 -39.62
N LEU A 84 11.59 -13.18 -39.11
CA LEU A 84 11.06 -12.14 -38.22
C LEU A 84 10.83 -12.66 -36.80
N GLU A 85 11.24 -13.89 -36.48
CA GLU A 85 11.10 -14.54 -35.18
C GLU A 85 12.22 -14.15 -34.20
N ASN A 86 13.41 -13.80 -34.71
CA ASN A 86 14.57 -13.53 -33.86
C ASN A 86 14.67 -12.05 -33.45
N GLY A 87 13.81 -11.62 -32.54
CA GLY A 87 13.88 -10.31 -31.89
C GLY A 87 13.12 -9.21 -32.63
N LEU A 88 12.16 -8.63 -31.91
CA LEU A 88 11.16 -7.74 -32.49
C LEU A 88 11.73 -6.43 -33.05
N GLU A 89 12.74 -5.83 -32.41
CA GLU A 89 13.36 -4.60 -32.92
C GLU A 89 13.98 -4.78 -34.32
N ARG A 90 14.59 -5.96 -34.55
CA ARG A 90 15.11 -6.32 -35.87
C ARG A 90 13.98 -6.61 -36.85
N ALA A 91 12.91 -7.26 -36.40
CA ALA A 91 11.76 -7.56 -37.23
C ALA A 91 11.07 -6.27 -37.74
N LEU A 92 10.89 -5.27 -36.88
CA LEU A 92 10.24 -4.00 -37.21
C LEU A 92 11.04 -3.13 -38.20
N THR A 93 12.36 -3.32 -38.27
CA THR A 93 13.26 -2.58 -39.18
C THR A 93 13.67 -3.41 -40.40
N SER A 94 13.20 -4.65 -40.50
CA SER A 94 13.57 -5.59 -41.56
C SER A 94 12.85 -5.27 -42.87
N SER A 95 13.57 -5.36 -43.99
CA SER A 95 12.96 -5.34 -45.33
C SER A 95 11.96 -6.48 -45.56
N ASN A 96 12.07 -7.58 -44.79
CA ASN A 96 11.16 -8.72 -44.89
C ASN A 96 9.77 -8.43 -44.31
N LEU A 97 9.59 -7.35 -43.55
CA LEU A 97 8.28 -6.92 -43.06
C LEU A 97 7.32 -6.63 -44.23
N LYS A 98 7.81 -6.06 -45.34
CA LYS A 98 6.98 -5.82 -46.54
C LYS A 98 6.53 -7.12 -47.21
N ALA A 99 7.37 -8.15 -47.17
CA ALA A 99 7.01 -9.48 -47.66
C ALA A 99 5.94 -10.13 -46.78
N MET A 100 6.03 -9.95 -45.46
CA MET A 100 5.02 -10.38 -44.49
C MET A 100 3.67 -9.68 -44.69
N GLU A 101 3.66 -8.35 -44.89
CA GLU A 101 2.44 -7.60 -45.21
C GLU A 101 1.78 -8.13 -46.49
N THR A 102 2.59 -8.44 -47.50
CA THR A 102 2.09 -9.02 -48.75
C THR A 102 1.49 -10.40 -48.51
N TYR A 103 2.12 -11.23 -47.68
CA TYR A 103 1.59 -12.55 -47.30
C TYR A 103 0.24 -12.42 -46.60
N VAL A 104 0.13 -11.57 -45.59
CA VAL A 104 -1.12 -11.32 -44.88
C VAL A 104 -2.22 -10.86 -45.83
N HIS A 105 -1.90 -9.98 -46.79
CA HIS A 105 -2.84 -9.53 -47.80
C HIS A 105 -3.35 -10.67 -48.70
N GLU A 106 -2.46 -11.54 -49.18
CA GLU A 106 -2.89 -12.66 -50.04
C GLU A 106 -3.66 -13.73 -49.24
N VAL A 107 -3.26 -14.03 -47.99
CA VAL A 107 -4.02 -14.93 -47.10
C VAL A 107 -5.44 -14.42 -46.90
N ASN A 108 -5.61 -13.13 -46.60
CA ASN A 108 -6.93 -12.55 -46.32
C ASN A 108 -7.84 -12.43 -47.55
N LYS A 109 -7.29 -12.52 -48.78
CA LYS A 109 -8.10 -12.66 -50.00
C LYS A 109 -8.61 -14.08 -50.19
N ILE A 110 -7.81 -15.07 -49.81
CA ILE A 110 -8.12 -16.49 -49.95
C ILE A 110 -9.05 -16.94 -48.81
N ASN A 111 -8.77 -16.48 -47.58
CA ASN A 111 -9.53 -16.79 -46.37
C ASN A 111 -10.28 -15.54 -45.88
N THR A 112 -11.57 -15.48 -46.23
CA THR A 112 -12.44 -14.35 -45.87
C THR A 112 -13.01 -14.45 -44.45
N ASN A 113 -13.07 -15.67 -43.89
CA ASN A 113 -13.70 -15.94 -42.59
C ASN A 113 -12.73 -15.84 -41.41
N ASN A 114 -11.44 -16.15 -41.62
CA ASN A 114 -10.42 -16.07 -40.58
C ASN A 114 -9.26 -15.18 -41.02
N LYS A 115 -9.45 -13.86 -40.88
CA LYS A 115 -8.45 -12.88 -41.29
C LYS A 115 -7.25 -12.89 -40.32
N VAL A 116 -6.06 -12.96 -40.89
CA VAL A 116 -4.79 -12.83 -40.18
C VAL A 116 -4.33 -11.37 -40.24
N SER A 117 -3.55 -10.91 -39.25
CA SER A 117 -2.91 -9.59 -39.31
C SER A 117 -1.44 -9.70 -38.90
N VAL A 118 -0.61 -8.76 -39.38
CA VAL A 118 0.82 -8.71 -39.01
C VAL A 118 0.96 -8.55 -37.50
N ILE A 119 0.14 -7.69 -36.88
CA ILE A 119 0.11 -7.53 -35.43
C ILE A 119 -0.37 -8.79 -34.72
N GLY A 120 -1.40 -9.47 -35.22
CA GLY A 120 -1.86 -10.72 -34.64
C GLY A 120 -0.74 -11.77 -34.58
N LEU A 121 0.05 -11.89 -35.64
CA LEU A 121 1.21 -12.77 -35.69
C LEU A 121 2.31 -12.35 -34.71
N PHE A 122 2.66 -11.07 -34.66
CA PHE A 122 3.66 -10.58 -33.70
C PHE A 122 3.21 -10.72 -32.25
N THR A 123 1.96 -10.39 -31.93
CA THR A 123 1.39 -10.54 -30.59
C THR A 123 1.34 -12.01 -30.17
N ALA A 124 0.98 -12.92 -31.07
CA ALA A 124 0.96 -14.35 -30.76
C ALA A 124 2.35 -14.92 -30.41
N HIS A 125 3.41 -14.40 -31.04
CA HIS A 125 4.79 -14.86 -30.80
C HIS A 125 5.50 -14.12 -29.66
N TYR A 126 5.41 -12.79 -29.63
CA TYR A 126 6.16 -11.95 -28.68
C TYR A 126 5.35 -11.50 -27.46
N GLY A 127 4.02 -11.56 -27.52
CA GLY A 127 3.11 -11.02 -26.50
C GLY A 127 2.77 -9.55 -26.72
N ASP A 128 1.57 -9.15 -26.29
CA ASP A 128 1.04 -7.78 -26.45
C ASP A 128 1.96 -6.72 -25.83
N ASP A 129 2.51 -6.96 -24.63
CA ASP A 129 3.35 -5.99 -23.93
C ASP A 129 4.68 -5.70 -24.64
N ALA A 130 5.31 -6.73 -25.19
CA ALA A 130 6.57 -6.59 -25.94
C ALA A 130 6.32 -5.88 -27.26
N VAL A 131 5.24 -6.23 -27.96
CA VAL A 131 4.86 -5.61 -29.23
C VAL A 131 4.53 -4.14 -29.07
N ALA A 132 3.67 -3.82 -28.11
CA ALA A 132 3.27 -2.45 -27.79
C ALA A 132 4.48 -1.56 -27.47
N LYS A 133 5.37 -2.03 -26.59
CA LYS A 133 6.59 -1.31 -26.23
C LYS A 133 7.50 -1.08 -27.43
N ALA A 134 7.72 -2.11 -28.25
CA ALA A 134 8.63 -2.04 -29.38
C ALA A 134 8.12 -1.11 -30.47
N LEU A 135 6.80 -1.07 -30.72
CA LEU A 135 6.20 -0.16 -31.71
C LEU A 135 6.40 1.31 -31.33
N VAL A 136 6.15 1.70 -30.08
CA VAL A 136 6.39 3.09 -29.63
C VAL A 136 7.87 3.46 -29.69
N THR A 137 8.74 2.52 -29.31
CA THR A 137 10.20 2.71 -29.37
C THR A 137 10.68 2.87 -30.81
N ALA A 138 10.23 1.99 -31.72
CA ALA A 138 10.55 2.05 -33.14
C ALA A 138 10.02 3.34 -33.79
N GLN A 139 8.82 3.78 -33.43
CA GLN A 139 8.24 5.02 -33.93
C GLN A 139 9.12 6.23 -33.58
N SER A 140 9.68 6.26 -32.38
CA SER A 140 10.57 7.33 -31.91
C SER A 140 11.95 7.29 -32.59
N ASN A 141 12.38 6.13 -33.04
CA ASN A 141 13.70 5.90 -33.65
C ASN A 141 13.68 5.81 -35.19
N ALA A 142 12.51 5.88 -35.81
CA ALA A 142 12.33 5.72 -37.24
C ALA A 142 13.17 6.75 -38.01
N LYS A 143 13.94 6.27 -38.99
CA LYS A 143 14.91 7.10 -39.73
C LYS A 143 14.36 7.62 -41.06
N THR A 144 13.31 6.97 -41.56
CA THR A 144 12.68 7.30 -42.84
C THR A 144 11.19 7.53 -42.68
N THR A 145 10.61 8.31 -43.58
CA THR A 145 9.16 8.57 -43.59
C THR A 145 8.37 7.28 -43.82
N ASP A 146 8.87 6.38 -44.68
CA ASP A 146 8.21 5.11 -44.97
C ASP A 146 8.21 4.16 -43.77
N GLU A 147 9.34 4.04 -43.07
CA GLU A 147 9.44 3.27 -41.82
C GLU A 147 8.48 3.82 -40.76
N LEU A 148 8.47 5.15 -40.58
CA LEU A 148 7.57 5.79 -39.63
C LEU A 148 6.10 5.54 -39.96
N ALA A 149 5.72 5.60 -41.25
CA ALA A 149 4.36 5.33 -41.70
C ALA A 149 3.95 3.88 -41.42
N THR A 150 4.82 2.91 -41.73
CA THR A 150 4.59 1.49 -41.43
C THR A 150 4.40 1.25 -39.93
N ILE A 151 5.29 1.78 -39.08
CA ILE A 151 5.19 1.60 -37.63
C ILE A 151 3.92 2.24 -37.06
N ARG A 152 3.52 3.42 -37.57
CA ARG A 152 2.25 4.05 -37.18
C ARG A 152 1.05 3.21 -37.56
N GLN A 153 1.02 2.66 -38.77
CA GLN A 153 -0.05 1.76 -39.20
C GLN A 153 -0.13 0.53 -38.30
N LEU A 154 1.01 -0.10 -38.01
CA LEU A 154 1.08 -1.25 -37.10
C LEU A 154 0.58 -0.91 -35.69
N ARG A 155 0.87 0.29 -35.19
CA ARG A 155 0.35 0.76 -33.90
C ARG A 155 -1.17 0.98 -33.94
N GLU A 156 -1.69 1.59 -35.00
CA GLU A 156 -3.13 1.78 -35.19
C GLU A 156 -3.88 0.45 -35.33
N ASP A 157 -3.30 -0.51 -36.05
CA ASP A 157 -3.83 -1.86 -36.19
C ASP A 157 -3.90 -2.58 -34.83
N GLN A 158 -2.88 -2.41 -33.98
CA GLN A 158 -2.88 -2.96 -32.62
C GLN A 158 -4.01 -2.39 -31.77
N LEU A 159 -4.14 -1.06 -31.71
CA LEU A 159 -5.20 -0.41 -30.92
C LEU A 159 -6.59 -0.78 -31.45
N SER A 160 -6.75 -0.83 -32.78
CA SER A 160 -8.00 -1.21 -33.44
C SER A 160 -8.36 -2.67 -33.17
N ALA A 161 -7.40 -3.59 -33.20
CA ALA A 161 -7.62 -5.00 -32.89
C ALA A 161 -8.11 -5.19 -31.44
N TRP A 162 -7.53 -4.46 -30.48
CA TRP A 162 -8.02 -4.48 -29.10
C TRP A 162 -9.42 -3.89 -28.97
N LEU A 163 -9.72 -2.79 -29.66
CA LEU A 163 -11.04 -2.17 -29.67
C LEU A 163 -12.11 -3.08 -30.29
N SER A 164 -11.84 -3.69 -31.45
CA SER A 164 -12.75 -4.62 -32.12
C SER A 164 -12.96 -5.91 -31.34
N SER A 165 -12.00 -6.27 -30.47
CA SER A 165 -12.13 -7.39 -29.53
C SER A 165 -12.81 -7.00 -28.21
N GLU A 166 -13.41 -5.79 -28.15
CA GLU A 166 -14.12 -5.25 -26.99
C GLU A 166 -13.29 -5.28 -25.69
N LYS A 167 -11.96 -5.12 -25.80
CA LYS A 167 -11.10 -5.08 -24.61
C LYS A 167 -11.42 -3.82 -23.80
N SER A 168 -11.55 -3.96 -22.48
CA SER A 168 -11.60 -2.80 -21.60
C SER A 168 -10.21 -2.18 -21.43
N VAL A 169 -10.15 -0.94 -20.94
CA VAL A 169 -8.88 -0.31 -20.55
C VAL A 169 -8.18 -1.16 -19.48
N ASP A 170 -8.91 -1.74 -18.53
CA ASP A 170 -8.38 -2.65 -17.51
C ASP A 170 -7.74 -3.92 -18.13
N ASN A 171 -8.34 -4.46 -19.20
CA ASN A 171 -7.76 -5.59 -19.94
C ASN A 171 -6.46 -5.18 -20.63
N VAL A 172 -6.42 -4.01 -21.26
CA VAL A 172 -5.20 -3.50 -21.93
C VAL A 172 -4.10 -3.19 -20.92
N PHE A 173 -4.42 -2.61 -19.76
CA PHE A 173 -3.46 -2.44 -18.66
C PHE A 173 -2.81 -3.78 -18.28
N THR A 174 -3.61 -4.85 -18.19
CA THR A 174 -3.15 -6.20 -17.85
C THR A 174 -2.31 -6.80 -18.98
N LEU A 175 -2.73 -6.66 -20.24
CA LEU A 175 -1.99 -7.14 -21.41
C LEU A 175 -0.61 -6.49 -21.53
N LEU A 176 -0.51 -5.21 -21.17
CA LEU A 176 0.74 -4.47 -21.14
C LEU A 176 1.63 -4.84 -19.94
N LYS A 177 1.14 -5.65 -19.00
CA LYS A 177 1.89 -6.07 -17.80
C LYS A 177 2.46 -4.87 -17.00
N LEU A 178 1.74 -3.74 -16.99
CA LEU A 178 2.19 -2.51 -16.33
C LEU A 178 2.42 -2.70 -14.83
N ARG A 179 1.69 -3.63 -14.21
CA ARG A 179 1.85 -3.98 -12.79
C ARG A 179 3.23 -4.58 -12.49
N GLU A 180 3.75 -5.38 -13.41
CA GLU A 180 5.03 -6.08 -13.26
C GLU A 180 6.21 -5.11 -13.39
N ASP A 181 6.05 -4.04 -14.18
CA ASP A 181 7.01 -2.96 -14.33
C ASP A 181 7.08 -2.02 -13.10
N GLY A 182 6.17 -2.19 -12.12
CA GLY A 182 6.15 -1.41 -10.88
C GLY A 182 6.06 0.11 -11.13
N TYR A 183 6.84 0.90 -10.39
CA TYR A 183 6.84 2.36 -10.59
C TYR A 183 7.46 2.79 -11.93
N ALA A 184 8.37 2.00 -12.50
CA ALA A 184 9.03 2.29 -13.77
C ALA A 184 8.04 2.24 -14.95
N ALA A 185 6.89 1.59 -14.77
CA ALA A 185 5.78 1.62 -15.71
C ALA A 185 5.36 3.06 -16.08
N LEU A 186 5.46 4.02 -15.16
CA LEU A 186 5.06 5.41 -15.38
C LEU A 186 5.94 6.15 -16.40
N ALA A 187 7.14 5.65 -16.71
CA ALA A 187 8.02 6.18 -17.75
C ALA A 187 8.23 5.18 -18.89
N SER A 188 7.48 4.09 -18.90
CA SER A 188 7.57 3.05 -19.92
C SER A 188 6.79 3.48 -21.16
N PRO A 189 7.26 3.17 -22.39
CA PRO A 189 6.47 3.34 -23.61
C PRO A 189 5.09 2.65 -23.57
N LYS A 190 4.96 1.63 -22.72
CA LYS A 190 3.67 0.96 -22.47
C LYS A 190 2.63 1.90 -21.86
N MET A 191 3.04 2.91 -21.08
CA MET A 191 2.12 3.93 -20.55
C MET A 191 1.55 4.80 -21.66
N ASP A 192 2.36 5.15 -22.67
CA ASP A 192 1.90 5.90 -23.84
C ASP A 192 0.89 5.09 -24.66
N VAL A 193 1.09 3.77 -24.75
CA VAL A 193 0.13 2.86 -25.40
C VAL A 193 -1.19 2.81 -24.63
N LEU A 194 -1.15 2.72 -23.30
CA LEU A 194 -2.35 2.75 -22.48
C LEU A 194 -3.10 4.08 -22.66
N ASP A 195 -2.40 5.21 -22.58
CA ASP A 195 -2.99 6.55 -22.74
C ASP A 195 -3.64 6.72 -24.12
N ASP A 196 -2.98 6.29 -25.20
CA ASP A 196 -3.54 6.36 -26.54
C ASP A 196 -4.75 5.42 -26.72
N TYR A 197 -4.75 4.25 -26.10
CA TYR A 197 -5.92 3.38 -26.08
C TYR A 197 -7.10 4.01 -25.32
N MET A 198 -6.84 4.63 -24.16
CA MET A 198 -7.87 5.34 -23.39
C MET A 198 -8.51 6.46 -24.20
N LYS A 199 -7.71 7.28 -24.89
CA LYS A 199 -8.22 8.33 -25.79
C LYS A 199 -9.11 7.75 -26.89
N LEU A 200 -8.74 6.59 -27.45
CA LEU A 200 -9.52 5.90 -28.48
C LEU A 200 -10.87 5.41 -27.93
N VAL A 201 -10.88 4.78 -26.75
CA VAL A 201 -12.11 4.29 -26.10
C VAL A 201 -13.04 5.44 -25.73
N ILE A 202 -12.52 6.53 -25.14
CA ILE A 202 -13.32 7.70 -24.75
C ILE A 202 -14.01 8.32 -25.97
N ARG A 203 -13.30 8.48 -27.09
CA ARG A 203 -13.86 8.99 -28.35
C ARG A 203 -14.99 8.12 -28.90
N THR A 204 -14.92 6.81 -28.68
CA THR A 204 -15.85 5.85 -29.28
C THR A 204 -17.07 5.60 -28.38
N ASN A 205 -16.88 5.55 -27.07
CA ASN A 205 -17.89 5.05 -26.12
C ASN A 205 -18.32 6.08 -25.05
N SER A 206 -17.87 7.34 -25.13
CA SER A 206 -18.20 8.42 -24.16
C SER A 206 -17.96 8.01 -22.69
N GLY A 207 -16.89 7.26 -22.41
CA GLY A 207 -16.58 6.78 -21.06
C GLY A 207 -15.94 7.85 -20.17
N ASP A 208 -16.24 7.80 -18.88
CA ASP A 208 -15.65 8.67 -17.83
C ASP A 208 -14.41 8.05 -17.15
N GLU A 209 -13.89 6.92 -17.66
CA GLU A 209 -12.76 6.24 -17.03
C GLU A 209 -11.48 7.07 -17.15
N THR A 210 -10.92 7.42 -15.99
CA THR A 210 -9.70 8.23 -15.89
C THR A 210 -8.47 7.36 -15.71
N LEU A 211 -7.30 7.85 -16.14
CA LEU A 211 -6.03 7.16 -15.92
C LEU A 211 -5.82 6.81 -14.43
N LEU A 212 -6.20 7.73 -13.53
CA LEU A 212 -6.12 7.46 -12.09
C LEU A 212 -6.93 6.23 -11.68
N GLN A 213 -8.17 6.08 -12.16
CA GLN A 213 -9.04 4.94 -11.84
C GLN A 213 -8.45 3.63 -12.37
N THR A 214 -8.00 3.61 -13.62
CA THR A 214 -7.34 2.44 -14.24
C THR A 214 -6.10 2.04 -13.44
N LEU A 215 -5.19 2.97 -13.14
CA LEU A 215 -3.99 2.65 -12.36
C LEU A 215 -4.32 2.22 -10.93
N THR A 216 -5.35 2.81 -10.31
CA THR A 216 -5.80 2.40 -8.97
C THR A 216 -6.27 0.95 -8.97
N LYS A 217 -7.10 0.55 -9.94
CA LYS A 217 -7.55 -0.85 -10.09
C LYS A 217 -6.37 -1.76 -10.41
N GLY A 218 -5.57 -1.38 -11.41
CA GLY A 218 -4.48 -2.18 -11.96
C GLY A 218 -3.36 -2.48 -10.96
N PHE A 219 -2.99 -1.52 -10.12
CA PHE A 219 -2.00 -1.75 -9.06
C PHE A 219 -2.60 -2.41 -7.81
N GLY A 220 -3.93 -2.44 -7.69
CA GLY A 220 -4.66 -3.22 -6.69
C GLY A 220 -5.08 -2.42 -5.45
N GLY A 221 -5.46 -1.15 -5.66
CA GLY A 221 -6.05 -0.25 -4.66
C GLY A 221 -5.31 1.07 -4.52
N GLU A 222 -5.98 2.05 -3.88
CA GLU A 222 -5.42 3.38 -3.64
C GLU A 222 -4.19 3.33 -2.72
N GLU A 223 -4.17 2.42 -1.73
CA GLU A 223 -3.04 2.20 -0.83
C GLU A 223 -1.77 1.78 -1.58
N LYS A 224 -1.87 0.78 -2.47
CA LYS A 224 -0.74 0.28 -3.25
C LYS A 224 -0.26 1.31 -4.27
N LEU A 225 -1.21 2.00 -4.92
CA LEU A 225 -0.87 3.07 -5.85
C LEU A 225 -0.17 4.22 -5.12
N ALA A 226 -0.68 4.66 -3.97
CA ALA A 226 -0.07 5.73 -3.18
C ALA A 226 1.36 5.38 -2.77
N MET A 227 1.62 4.14 -2.35
CA MET A 227 2.96 3.69 -1.99
C MET A 227 3.90 3.67 -3.20
N LEU A 228 3.43 3.14 -4.34
CA LEU A 228 4.17 3.16 -5.61
C LEU A 228 4.52 4.58 -6.05
N LEU A 229 3.59 5.53 -5.89
CA LEU A 229 3.79 6.93 -6.27
C LEU A 229 4.82 7.64 -5.37
N VAL A 230 4.98 7.25 -4.11
CA VAL A 230 6.04 7.79 -3.25
C VAL A 230 7.41 7.45 -3.85
N LEU A 231 7.64 6.19 -4.22
CA LEU A 231 8.88 5.75 -4.87
C LEU A 231 9.09 6.42 -6.24
N ALA A 232 8.02 6.51 -7.03
CA ALA A 232 8.07 7.10 -8.37
C ALA A 232 8.44 8.59 -8.37
N LYS A 233 8.21 9.31 -7.27
CA LYS A 233 8.56 10.73 -7.16
C LYS A 233 10.06 10.97 -6.99
N ASP A 234 10.80 9.97 -6.52
CA ASP A 234 12.25 10.06 -6.32
C ASP A 234 13.03 9.79 -7.62
N ASP A 235 12.41 9.19 -8.65
CA ASP A 235 13.01 9.02 -9.97
C ASP A 235 12.59 10.17 -10.91
N SER A 236 13.58 10.92 -11.40
CA SER A 236 13.39 12.04 -12.33
C SER A 236 12.53 11.73 -13.57
N ARG A 237 12.54 10.48 -14.06
CA ARG A 237 11.79 10.07 -15.26
C ARG A 237 10.30 9.88 -15.00
N THR A 238 9.95 9.54 -13.75
CA THR A 238 8.57 9.25 -13.35
C THR A 238 7.97 10.34 -12.47
N SER A 239 8.79 11.26 -11.96
CA SER A 239 8.41 12.22 -10.92
C SER A 239 7.26 13.15 -11.31
N GLU A 240 7.21 13.59 -12.56
CA GLU A 240 6.15 14.47 -13.07
C GLU A 240 4.78 13.77 -13.04
N LEU A 241 4.67 12.62 -13.72
CA LEU A 241 3.44 11.83 -13.75
C LEU A 241 3.05 11.33 -12.36
N ALA A 242 4.04 10.92 -11.55
CA ALA A 242 3.79 10.48 -10.19
C ALA A 242 3.22 11.60 -9.30
N THR A 243 3.74 12.82 -9.44
CA THR A 243 3.23 14.00 -8.73
C THR A 243 1.83 14.36 -9.19
N ALA A 244 1.56 14.30 -10.50
CA ALA A 244 0.23 14.53 -11.05
C ALA A 244 -0.79 13.51 -10.52
N LEU A 245 -0.44 12.22 -10.51
CA LEU A 245 -1.29 11.15 -10.00
C LEU A 245 -1.51 11.24 -8.48
N GLN A 246 -0.48 11.58 -7.70
CA GLN A 246 -0.63 11.82 -6.26
C GLN A 246 -1.61 12.98 -6.04
N ASN A 247 -1.44 14.11 -6.74
CA ASN A 247 -2.35 15.24 -6.63
C ASN A 247 -3.79 14.87 -7.03
N ALA A 248 -3.96 14.02 -8.05
CA ALA A 248 -5.27 13.52 -8.44
C ALA A 248 -5.92 12.65 -7.34
N LEU A 249 -5.16 11.76 -6.67
CA LEU A 249 -5.62 11.02 -5.49
C LEU A 249 -6.04 11.97 -4.36
N LEU A 250 -5.19 12.93 -4.00
CA LEU A 250 -5.49 13.88 -2.93
C LEU A 250 -6.75 14.71 -3.24
N ASN A 251 -6.89 15.18 -4.48
CA ASN A 251 -8.07 15.91 -4.92
C ASN A 251 -9.33 15.05 -4.91
N LYS A 252 -9.24 13.78 -5.29
CA LYS A 252 -10.33 12.82 -5.19
C LYS A 252 -10.81 12.68 -3.75
N TRP A 253 -9.91 12.49 -2.79
CA TRP A 253 -10.27 12.41 -1.36
C TRP A 253 -10.86 13.72 -0.83
N MET A 254 -10.34 14.87 -1.27
CA MET A 254 -10.90 16.19 -0.94
C MET A 254 -12.32 16.36 -1.50
N ALA A 255 -12.57 15.96 -2.75
CA ALA A 255 -13.89 16.04 -3.37
C ALA A 255 -14.91 15.14 -2.65
N SER A 256 -14.45 13.97 -2.18
CA SER A 256 -15.22 13.07 -1.32
C SER A 256 -15.35 13.55 0.14
N LYS A 257 -14.84 14.75 0.47
CA LYS A 257 -14.88 15.34 1.81
C LYS A 257 -14.26 14.45 2.91
N MET A 258 -13.29 13.61 2.54
CA MET A 258 -12.61 12.75 3.50
C MET A 258 -11.85 13.58 4.52
N GLN A 259 -11.94 13.17 5.78
CA GLN A 259 -11.12 13.70 6.86
C GLN A 259 -9.75 12.99 6.87
N PRO A 260 -8.70 13.61 7.43
CA PRO A 260 -7.38 12.99 7.54
C PRO A 260 -7.37 11.60 8.18
N GLU A 261 -8.24 11.32 9.15
CA GLU A 261 -8.41 10.00 9.77
C GLU A 261 -8.99 8.96 8.79
N GLY A 262 -9.90 9.39 7.92
CA GLY A 262 -10.43 8.53 6.85
C GLY A 262 -9.36 8.18 5.83
N VAL A 263 -8.52 9.15 5.46
CA VAL A 263 -7.38 8.93 4.55
C VAL A 263 -6.32 8.02 5.21
N LEU A 264 -6.06 8.18 6.51
CA LEU A 264 -5.20 7.29 7.28
C LEU A 264 -5.64 5.82 7.14
N THR A 265 -6.94 5.53 7.32
CA THR A 265 -7.50 4.18 7.14
C THR A 265 -7.45 3.70 5.68
N THR A 266 -7.74 4.58 4.71
CA THR A 266 -7.61 4.25 3.27
C THR A 266 -6.18 3.82 2.92
N LEU A 267 -5.19 4.46 3.52
CA LEU A 267 -3.77 4.18 3.33
C LEU A 267 -3.24 3.02 4.18
N LYS A 268 -4.11 2.31 4.90
CA LYS A 268 -3.78 1.18 5.79
C LYS A 268 -2.75 1.52 6.87
N LEU A 269 -2.79 2.75 7.36
CA LEU A 269 -1.97 3.19 8.48
C LEU A 269 -2.64 2.86 9.82
N ASP A 270 -3.90 2.44 9.85
CA ASP A 270 -4.69 2.13 11.06
C ASP A 270 -4.24 0.87 11.83
N GLY A 271 -3.36 0.04 11.25
CA GLY A 271 -2.88 -1.22 11.85
C GLY A 271 -2.04 -1.06 13.13
N GLY A 272 -1.56 0.15 13.43
CA GLY A 272 -0.84 0.48 14.65
C GLY A 272 0.21 1.56 14.42
N VAL A 273 0.55 2.31 15.48
CA VAL A 273 1.48 3.46 15.39
C VAL A 273 2.85 3.03 14.84
N LYS A 274 3.40 1.90 15.30
CA LYS A 274 4.71 1.42 14.83
C LYS A 274 4.71 1.19 13.32
N ASP A 275 3.74 0.42 12.82
CA ASP A 275 3.65 0.08 11.40
C ASP A 275 3.40 1.32 10.55
N ALA A 276 2.56 2.25 11.03
CA ALA A 276 2.31 3.52 10.37
C ALA A 276 3.56 4.39 10.21
N LEU A 277 4.48 4.37 11.18
CA LEU A 277 5.73 5.14 11.11
C LEU A 277 6.76 4.56 10.13
N PHE A 278 6.69 3.26 9.82
CA PHE A 278 7.55 2.63 8.81
C PHE A 278 6.94 2.62 7.41
N ASN A 279 5.64 2.88 7.29
CA ASN A 279 4.95 2.81 6.01
C ASN A 279 5.17 4.10 5.19
N GLN A 280 5.59 3.93 3.93
CA GLN A 280 5.83 5.05 3.00
C GLN A 280 4.57 5.89 2.72
N ASN A 281 3.37 5.32 2.90
CA ASN A 281 2.12 6.07 2.79
C ASN A 281 1.98 7.20 3.82
N LEU A 282 2.83 7.25 4.85
CA LEU A 282 2.93 8.40 5.74
C LEU A 282 3.24 9.70 4.98
N HIS A 283 4.03 9.62 3.90
CA HIS A 283 4.30 10.77 3.02
C HIS A 283 3.02 11.25 2.32
N THR A 284 2.22 10.32 1.82
CA THR A 284 0.94 10.63 1.17
C THR A 284 -0.07 11.20 2.17
N LEU A 285 -0.15 10.65 3.39
CA LEU A 285 -1.00 11.21 4.46
C LEU A 285 -0.56 12.64 4.83
N THR A 286 0.74 12.88 4.96
CA THR A 286 1.28 14.21 5.28
C THR A 286 1.00 15.22 4.17
N ALA A 287 1.11 14.81 2.90
CA ALA A 287 0.72 15.62 1.76
C ALA A 287 -0.78 15.93 1.76
N PHE A 288 -1.63 14.94 2.09
CA PHE A 288 -3.07 15.15 2.24
C PHE A 288 -3.38 16.16 3.34
N ILE A 289 -2.80 16.02 4.54
CA ILE A 289 -2.99 16.96 5.66
C ILE A 289 -2.58 18.38 5.26
N SER A 290 -1.48 18.51 4.53
CA SER A 290 -1.02 19.82 4.04
C SER A 290 -2.03 20.46 3.08
N MET A 291 -2.57 19.69 2.13
CA MET A 291 -3.61 20.15 1.21
C MET A 291 -4.92 20.47 1.95
N TYR A 292 -5.32 19.62 2.90
CA TYR A 292 -6.49 19.78 3.73
C TYR A 292 -6.43 21.09 4.53
N ASN A 293 -5.30 21.36 5.19
CA ASN A 293 -5.08 22.58 5.97
C ASN A 293 -5.07 23.86 5.11
N ALA A 294 -4.53 23.77 3.90
CA ALA A 294 -4.53 24.89 2.96
C ALA A 294 -5.95 25.26 2.51
N ARG A 295 -6.82 24.25 2.32
CA ARG A 295 -8.21 24.44 1.89
C ARG A 295 -9.20 24.66 3.05
N ASN A 296 -8.82 24.33 4.28
CA ASN A 296 -9.63 24.50 5.48
C ASN A 296 -8.88 25.30 6.56
N PRO A 297 -8.58 26.60 6.35
CA PRO A 297 -7.74 27.37 7.27
C PRO A 297 -8.28 27.49 8.70
N SER A 298 -9.61 27.36 8.88
CA SER A 298 -10.29 27.40 10.18
C SER A 298 -10.30 26.07 10.94
N SER A 299 -10.00 24.97 10.25
CA SER A 299 -10.14 23.60 10.78
C SER A 299 -8.87 22.80 10.53
N LYS A 300 -7.72 23.44 10.70
CA LYS A 300 -6.41 22.79 10.50
C LYS A 300 -6.21 21.65 11.48
N THR A 301 -5.48 20.64 11.03
CA THR A 301 -5.00 19.53 11.85
C THR A 301 -3.52 19.27 11.57
N SER A 302 -2.91 18.34 12.29
CA SER A 302 -1.53 17.93 12.13
C SER A 302 -1.44 16.41 12.14
N LEU A 303 -0.28 15.87 11.76
CA LEU A 303 -0.07 14.42 11.81
C LEU A 303 -0.31 13.87 13.22
N ILE A 304 0.14 14.58 14.25
CA ILE A 304 -0.05 14.14 15.64
C ILE A 304 -1.52 14.23 16.07
N GLU A 305 -2.26 15.25 15.64
CA GLU A 305 -3.70 15.36 15.94
C GLU A 305 -4.49 14.24 15.26
N THR A 306 -4.21 13.96 13.97
CA THR A 306 -4.81 12.84 13.25
C THR A 306 -4.50 11.50 13.93
N PHE A 307 -3.25 11.29 14.38
CA PHE A 307 -2.87 10.08 15.10
C PHE A 307 -3.55 9.99 16.48
N SER A 308 -3.62 11.10 17.23
CA SER A 308 -4.29 11.13 18.54
C SER A 308 -5.80 10.86 18.41
N ALA A 309 -6.44 11.38 17.37
CA ALA A 309 -7.85 11.15 17.07
C ALA A 309 -8.12 9.68 16.71
N HIS A 310 -7.21 9.05 15.96
CA HIS A 310 -7.38 7.67 15.51
C HIS A 310 -6.98 6.62 16.57
N TYR A 311 -5.75 6.66 17.10
CA TYR A 311 -5.26 5.64 18.03
C TYR A 311 -5.63 5.89 19.49
N GLY A 312 -6.04 7.11 19.83
CA GLY A 312 -6.23 7.55 21.19
C GLY A 312 -4.93 8.07 21.82
N ASP A 313 -5.04 9.23 22.43
CA ASP A 313 -3.92 10.05 22.89
C ASP A 313 -2.98 9.32 23.88
N GLY A 314 -3.54 8.62 24.86
CA GLY A 314 -2.77 7.87 25.85
C GLY A 314 -2.12 6.60 25.30
N VAL A 315 -2.72 5.98 24.27
CA VAL A 315 -2.11 4.84 23.58
C VAL A 315 -0.94 5.33 22.73
N LEU A 316 -1.17 6.39 21.95
CA LEU A 316 -0.16 7.02 21.11
C LEU A 316 1.07 7.43 21.92
N ALA A 317 0.88 8.11 23.06
CA ALA A 317 1.99 8.56 23.91
C ALA A 317 2.87 7.39 24.39
N LYS A 318 2.24 6.30 24.82
CA LYS A 318 2.97 5.11 25.28
C LYS A 318 3.77 4.46 24.15
N VAL A 319 3.17 4.31 22.97
CA VAL A 319 3.86 3.69 21.83
C VAL A 319 5.00 4.58 21.35
N LEU A 320 4.78 5.89 21.23
CA LEU A 320 5.83 6.84 20.85
C LEU A 320 6.98 6.82 21.85
N TYR A 321 6.71 6.81 23.16
CA TYR A 321 7.75 6.68 24.18
C TYR A 321 8.60 5.42 23.97
N SER A 322 7.97 4.26 23.79
CA SER A 322 8.71 3.00 23.59
C SER A 322 9.53 2.99 22.29
N LEU A 323 9.03 3.62 21.22
CA LEU A 323 9.75 3.71 19.95
C LEU A 323 10.97 4.65 20.00
N ARG A 324 11.14 5.44 21.06
CA ARG A 324 12.36 6.26 21.24
C ARG A 324 13.61 5.43 21.51
N SER A 325 13.45 4.17 21.92
CA SER A 325 14.55 3.23 22.15
C SER A 325 14.98 2.47 20.89
N ASP A 326 14.20 2.53 19.82
CA ASP A 326 14.52 1.88 18.54
C ASP A 326 15.26 2.86 17.63
N GLN A 327 16.46 2.50 17.18
CA GLN A 327 17.35 3.40 16.43
C GLN A 327 16.71 3.93 15.14
N ALA A 328 15.88 3.13 14.45
CA ALA A 328 15.24 3.53 13.20
C ALA A 328 14.11 4.53 13.41
N THR A 329 13.45 4.49 14.57
CA THR A 329 12.28 5.34 14.87
C THR A 329 12.56 6.45 15.87
N GLN A 330 13.70 6.44 16.56
CA GLN A 330 14.03 7.35 17.65
C GLN A 330 13.77 8.83 17.31
N VAL A 331 14.25 9.29 16.15
CA VAL A 331 14.15 10.70 15.75
C VAL A 331 12.69 11.09 15.51
N LEU A 332 11.96 10.28 14.75
CA LEU A 332 10.57 10.56 14.41
C LEU A 332 9.65 10.42 15.63
N ALA A 333 9.84 9.37 16.43
CA ALA A 333 9.09 9.14 17.66
C ALA A 333 9.30 10.28 18.68
N SER A 334 10.54 10.73 18.88
CA SER A 334 10.84 11.86 19.77
C SER A 334 10.20 13.16 19.27
N LYS A 335 10.26 13.42 17.96
CA LYS A 335 9.62 14.60 17.35
C LYS A 335 8.10 14.58 17.54
N LEU A 336 7.46 13.42 17.29
CA LEU A 336 6.02 13.25 17.48
C LEU A 336 5.62 13.34 18.96
N GLN A 337 6.39 12.77 19.88
CA GLN A 337 6.12 12.88 21.32
C GLN A 337 6.15 14.35 21.78
N MET A 338 7.12 15.12 21.29
CA MET A 338 7.20 16.55 21.60
C MET A 338 6.06 17.36 20.97
N GLN A 339 5.63 17.01 19.75
CA GLN A 339 4.43 17.60 19.15
C GLN A 339 3.17 17.25 19.96
N GLN A 340 3.09 16.04 20.51
CA GLN A 340 1.99 15.62 21.36
C GLN A 340 1.94 16.43 22.67
N PHE A 341 3.09 16.65 23.32
CA PHE A 341 3.14 17.53 24.49
C PHE A 341 2.71 18.95 24.18
N LYS A 342 3.16 19.51 23.04
CA LYS A 342 2.71 20.83 22.59
C LYS A 342 1.20 20.88 22.36
N LEU A 343 0.63 19.84 21.76
CA LEU A 343 -0.82 19.70 21.56
C LEU A 343 -1.57 19.67 22.90
N TRP A 344 -1.06 18.96 23.90
CA TRP A 344 -1.64 18.94 25.24
C TRP A 344 -1.62 20.33 25.90
N LEU A 345 -0.51 21.06 25.76
CA LEU A 345 -0.38 22.43 26.28
C LEU A 345 -1.35 23.40 25.59
N THR A 346 -1.44 23.38 24.26
CA THR A 346 -2.34 24.27 23.51
C THR A 346 -3.81 23.94 23.80
N SER A 347 -4.10 22.67 24.07
CA SER A 347 -5.41 22.21 24.54
C SER A 347 -5.64 22.46 26.04
N LYS A 348 -4.71 23.15 26.72
CA LYS A 348 -4.77 23.49 28.15
C LYS A 348 -4.94 22.29 29.08
N LYS A 349 -4.45 21.11 28.70
CA LYS A 349 -4.48 19.92 29.57
C LYS A 349 -3.61 20.16 30.79
N SER A 350 -4.16 20.01 31.98
CA SER A 350 -3.37 20.00 33.21
C SER A 350 -2.56 18.70 33.34
N ALA A 351 -1.59 18.67 34.25
CA ALA A 351 -0.89 17.43 34.57
C ALA A 351 -1.84 16.35 35.14
N ASP A 352 -2.90 16.75 35.86
CA ASP A 352 -3.93 15.83 36.37
C ASP A 352 -4.77 15.23 35.22
N ASP A 353 -5.03 16.00 34.16
CA ASP A 353 -5.71 15.50 32.96
C ASP A 353 -4.85 14.46 32.23
N VAL A 354 -3.54 14.72 32.11
CA VAL A 354 -2.59 13.78 31.49
C VAL A 354 -2.42 12.53 32.34
N TYR A 355 -2.40 12.64 33.67
CA TYR A 355 -2.43 11.48 34.57
C TYR A 355 -3.64 10.57 34.29
N LYS A 356 -4.85 11.15 34.20
CA LYS A 356 -6.09 10.41 33.92
C LYS A 356 -6.05 9.77 32.53
N LEU A 357 -5.55 10.51 31.54
CA LEU A 357 -5.41 10.09 30.15
C LEU A 357 -4.49 8.89 30.00
N LEU A 358 -3.37 8.86 30.73
CA LEU A 358 -2.42 7.75 30.73
C LEU A 358 -2.93 6.51 31.49
N LYS A 359 -4.02 6.66 32.25
CA LYS A 359 -4.65 5.59 33.06
C LYS A 359 -3.61 4.92 33.98
N ILE A 360 -2.89 5.74 34.74
CA ILE A 360 -1.90 5.29 35.72
C ILE A 360 -2.60 4.53 36.85
N LYS A 361 -2.08 3.37 37.20
CA LYS A 361 -2.55 2.47 38.25
C LYS A 361 -1.41 2.17 39.21
N ILE A 362 -1.75 1.57 40.35
CA ILE A 362 -0.71 1.23 41.34
C ILE A 362 0.29 0.22 40.78
N ASP A 363 -0.15 -0.72 39.94
CA ASP A 363 0.71 -1.73 39.33
C ASP A 363 1.81 -1.13 38.43
N ASP A 364 1.62 0.09 37.92
CA ASP A 364 2.64 0.81 37.15
C ASP A 364 3.87 1.20 38.01
N PHE A 365 3.81 0.99 39.32
CA PHE A 365 4.91 1.25 40.26
C PHE A 365 5.76 0.00 40.54
N LEU A 366 5.43 -1.15 39.93
CA LEU A 366 6.15 -2.42 40.03
C LEU A 366 7.31 -2.53 39.02
N GLU A 367 7.30 -1.69 37.98
CA GLU A 367 8.32 -1.69 36.94
C GLU A 367 9.34 -0.58 37.21
N GLU A 368 10.62 -0.91 37.18
CA GLU A 368 11.71 0.07 37.39
C GLU A 368 11.57 1.29 36.46
N ILE A 369 11.22 1.06 35.19
CA ILE A 369 10.94 2.10 34.20
C ILE A 369 9.55 1.88 33.62
N ASN A 370 8.55 2.57 34.16
CA ASN A 370 7.21 2.55 33.59
C ASN A 370 6.97 3.72 32.61
N PRO A 371 6.64 3.46 31.33
CA PRO A 371 6.43 4.50 30.33
C PRO A 371 5.43 5.58 30.74
N LYS A 372 4.34 5.24 31.45
CA LYS A 372 3.32 6.24 31.80
C LYS A 372 3.86 7.25 32.82
N LEU A 373 4.60 6.78 33.81
CA LEU A 373 5.21 7.66 34.81
C LEU A 373 6.27 8.57 34.16
N GLN A 374 7.06 8.04 33.23
CA GLN A 374 8.07 8.81 32.50
C GLN A 374 7.44 9.88 31.58
N ILE A 375 6.41 9.51 30.81
CA ILE A 375 5.67 10.45 29.95
C ILE A 375 5.04 11.56 30.79
N LEU A 376 4.43 11.23 31.93
CA LEU A 376 3.83 12.22 32.81
C LEU A 376 4.88 13.16 33.41
N ASP A 377 6.03 12.63 33.84
CA ASP A 377 7.13 13.44 34.38
C ASP A 377 7.70 14.39 33.32
N GLU A 378 7.96 13.90 32.11
CA GLU A 378 8.39 14.72 30.97
C GLU A 378 7.36 15.82 30.66
N TYR A 379 6.06 15.49 30.65
CA TYR A 379 5.02 16.49 30.42
C TYR A 379 4.96 17.55 31.52
N VAL A 380 5.07 17.15 32.80
CA VAL A 380 5.13 18.08 33.94
C VAL A 380 6.33 19.02 33.82
N ALA A 381 7.49 18.51 33.39
CA ALA A 381 8.68 19.33 33.16
C ALA A 381 8.43 20.37 32.05
N VAL A 382 7.83 19.96 30.93
CA VAL A 382 7.46 20.87 29.82
C VAL A 382 6.44 21.91 30.27
N LEU A 383 5.43 21.51 31.05
CA LEU A 383 4.40 22.39 31.58
C LEU A 383 5.00 23.48 32.48
N LYS A 384 5.92 23.11 33.37
CA LYS A 384 6.64 24.05 34.25
C LYS A 384 7.54 25.00 33.47
N ALA A 385 8.27 24.49 32.47
CA ALA A 385 9.13 25.31 31.63
C ALA A 385 8.32 26.36 30.84
N THR A 386 7.09 26.01 30.43
CA THR A 386 6.21 26.90 29.65
C THR A 386 5.41 27.85 30.55
N ASN A 387 5.07 27.44 31.78
CA ASN A 387 4.33 28.25 32.73
C ASN A 387 4.95 28.13 34.14
N PRO A 388 5.89 29.02 34.50
CA PRO A 388 6.57 28.99 35.80
C PRO A 388 5.65 29.18 37.02
N GLN A 389 4.40 29.62 36.83
CA GLN A 389 3.42 29.75 37.90
C GLN A 389 2.82 28.40 38.32
N VAL A 390 3.02 27.34 37.54
CA VAL A 390 2.60 25.98 37.88
C VAL A 390 3.47 25.45 39.02
N LYS A 391 2.91 25.46 40.24
CA LYS A 391 3.59 24.96 41.45
C LYS A 391 3.51 23.43 41.63
N THR A 392 2.67 22.76 40.85
CA THR A 392 2.44 21.31 40.98
C THR A 392 3.68 20.52 40.58
N ASP A 393 4.09 19.57 41.40
CA ASP A 393 5.15 18.60 41.08
C ASP A 393 4.58 17.20 40.81
N MET A 394 5.43 16.32 40.27
CA MET A 394 5.05 14.96 39.91
C MET A 394 4.40 14.20 41.08
N LEU A 395 4.93 14.36 42.30
CA LEU A 395 4.38 13.72 43.50
C LEU A 395 2.96 14.24 43.82
N ALA A 396 2.70 15.54 43.68
CA ALA A 396 1.39 16.13 43.88
C ALA A 396 0.38 15.62 42.84
N VAL A 397 0.76 15.59 41.55
CA VAL A 397 -0.10 15.07 40.47
C VAL A 397 -0.52 13.63 40.75
N VAL A 398 0.45 12.75 41.01
CA VAL A 398 0.18 11.34 41.27
C VAL A 398 -0.64 11.18 42.55
N SER A 399 -0.30 11.90 43.63
CA SER A 399 -1.07 11.84 44.88
C SER A 399 -2.52 12.24 44.65
N ASN A 400 -2.78 13.36 43.97
CA ASN A 400 -4.13 13.80 43.62
C ASN A 400 -4.86 12.77 42.76
N GLY A 401 -4.17 12.19 41.78
CA GLY A 401 -4.70 11.14 40.91
C GLY A 401 -5.18 9.89 41.64
N PHE A 402 -4.53 9.53 42.74
CA PHE A 402 -4.95 8.42 43.62
C PHE A 402 -5.97 8.84 44.70
N GLY A 403 -6.38 10.11 44.77
CA GLY A 403 -7.32 10.62 45.77
C GLY A 403 -6.67 11.23 47.02
N GLY A 404 -5.39 11.57 46.94
CA GLY A 404 -4.60 12.22 47.99
C GLY A 404 -3.42 11.37 48.47
N GLU A 405 -2.50 12.01 49.20
CA GLU A 405 -1.28 11.39 49.70
C GLU A 405 -1.55 10.17 50.59
N GLY A 406 -2.60 10.22 51.42
CA GLY A 406 -2.96 9.09 52.28
C GLY A 406 -3.40 7.85 51.52
N VAL A 407 -4.15 8.01 50.43
CA VAL A 407 -4.58 6.87 49.58
C VAL A 407 -3.39 6.30 48.82
N LEU A 408 -2.54 7.16 48.26
CA LEU A 408 -1.31 6.75 47.61
C LEU A 408 -0.38 5.99 48.57
N ALA A 409 -0.16 6.54 49.77
CA ALA A 409 0.69 5.95 50.79
C ALA A 409 0.22 4.55 51.18
N ARG A 410 -1.09 4.36 51.45
CA ARG A 410 -1.67 3.04 51.74
C ARG A 410 -1.37 2.05 50.63
N LYS A 411 -1.67 2.42 49.38
CA LYS A 411 -1.49 1.54 48.21
C LYS A 411 -0.02 1.14 48.02
N ILE A 412 0.90 2.11 48.07
CA ILE A 412 2.35 1.86 47.97
C ILE A 412 2.83 0.97 49.11
N VAL A 413 2.45 1.26 50.35
CA VAL A 413 2.91 0.47 51.51
C VAL A 413 2.36 -0.94 51.49
N SER A 414 1.10 -1.13 51.09
CA SER A 414 0.53 -2.46 50.90
C SER A 414 1.29 -3.25 49.83
N MET A 415 1.61 -2.62 48.70
CA MET A 415 2.43 -3.23 47.63
C MET A 415 3.83 -3.60 48.12
N LEU A 416 4.55 -2.66 48.73
CA LEU A 416 5.90 -2.90 49.25
C LEU A 416 5.89 -3.99 50.34
N LYS A 417 4.87 -4.03 51.21
CA LYS A 417 4.74 -5.10 52.21
C LYS A 417 4.58 -6.48 51.58
N GLN A 418 3.84 -6.59 50.48
CA GLN A 418 3.73 -7.83 49.73
C GLN A 418 5.06 -8.22 49.10
N LEU A 419 5.77 -7.28 48.47
CA LEU A 419 7.07 -7.52 47.86
C LEU A 419 8.15 -7.90 48.88
N ASP A 420 8.14 -7.27 50.06
CA ASP A 420 9.03 -7.61 51.17
C ASP A 420 8.79 -9.06 51.64
N SER A 421 7.53 -9.52 51.66
CA SER A 421 7.19 -10.89 52.08
C SER A 421 7.71 -11.98 51.14
N ILE A 422 8.07 -11.62 49.92
CA ILE A 422 8.66 -12.51 48.91
C ILE A 422 10.12 -12.13 48.58
N ASN A 423 10.76 -11.32 49.43
CA ASN A 423 12.17 -10.90 49.33
C ASN A 423 12.55 -10.24 47.99
N VAL A 424 11.66 -9.47 47.37
CA VAL A 424 11.99 -8.70 46.16
C VAL A 424 12.75 -7.43 46.55
N ASP A 425 13.88 -7.17 45.90
CA ASP A 425 14.58 -5.88 46.02
C ASP A 425 13.80 -4.80 45.27
N THR A 426 13.27 -3.84 46.01
CA THR A 426 12.41 -2.78 45.49
C THR A 426 13.12 -1.42 45.43
N VAL A 427 14.44 -1.36 45.67
CA VAL A 427 15.17 -0.10 45.79
C VAL A 427 15.06 0.76 44.53
N THR A 428 15.02 0.14 43.34
CA THR A 428 14.90 0.83 42.04
C THR A 428 13.46 1.09 41.62
N PHE A 429 12.46 0.57 42.35
CA PHE A 429 11.07 0.66 41.92
C PHE A 429 10.47 2.04 42.22
N PRO A 430 9.60 2.57 41.33
CA PRO A 430 8.86 3.79 41.59
C PRO A 430 8.10 3.76 42.92
N ALA A 431 7.56 2.61 43.35
CA ALA A 431 6.88 2.49 44.65
C ALA A 431 7.76 2.99 45.82
N THR A 432 9.03 2.57 45.85
CA THR A 432 9.99 2.96 46.89
C THR A 432 10.36 4.43 46.78
N GLU A 433 10.56 4.93 45.57
CA GLU A 433 10.90 6.34 45.35
C GLU A 433 9.75 7.28 45.75
N TYR A 434 8.50 6.93 45.44
CA TYR A 434 7.34 7.72 45.86
C TYR A 434 7.09 7.64 47.36
N GLN A 435 7.32 6.48 48.01
CA GLN A 435 7.29 6.40 49.47
C GLN A 435 8.32 7.36 50.10
N LYS A 436 9.57 7.32 49.64
CA LYS A 436 10.63 8.21 50.13
C LYS A 436 10.26 9.68 49.89
N ALA A 437 9.67 10.00 48.75
CA ALA A 437 9.27 11.35 48.40
C ALA A 437 8.13 11.87 49.32
N LEU A 438 7.11 11.04 49.58
CA LEU A 438 6.06 11.34 50.57
C LEU A 438 6.66 11.59 51.96
N PHE A 439 7.50 10.67 52.44
CA PHE A 439 8.11 10.79 53.77
C PHE A 439 9.00 12.02 53.89
N LYS A 440 9.76 12.34 52.85
CA LYS A 440 10.58 13.56 52.79
C LYS A 440 9.71 14.82 52.85
N ARG A 441 8.56 14.83 52.15
CA ARG A 441 7.60 15.94 52.18
C ARG A 441 6.96 16.10 53.56
N TRP A 442 6.50 15.01 54.17
CA TRP A 442 5.92 15.02 55.52
C TRP A 442 6.94 15.47 56.58
N PHE A 443 8.17 14.97 56.50
CA PHE A 443 9.25 15.34 57.42
C PHE A 443 9.59 16.83 57.31
N ARG A 444 9.71 17.36 56.09
CA ARG A 444 9.94 18.80 55.85
C ARG A 444 8.79 19.69 56.30
N SER A 445 7.61 19.12 56.46
CA SER A 445 6.42 19.81 56.96
C SER A 445 6.24 19.59 58.47
N ASP A 446 7.27 19.11 59.16
CA ASP A 446 7.30 18.83 60.61
C ASP A 446 6.21 17.87 61.11
N ILE A 447 5.67 17.02 60.22
CA ILE A 447 4.62 16.08 60.58
C ILE A 447 5.22 14.95 61.42
N LYS A 448 4.82 14.86 62.69
CA LYS A 448 5.24 13.79 63.60
C LYS A 448 4.55 12.46 63.22
N PRO A 449 5.16 11.29 63.49
CA PRO A 449 4.59 10.03 63.05
C PRO A 449 3.15 9.77 63.50
N LYS A 450 2.81 10.04 64.77
CA LYS A 450 1.42 9.91 65.26
C LYS A 450 0.43 10.84 64.55
N SER A 451 0.87 12.01 64.11
CA SER A 451 0.03 12.97 63.40
C SER A 451 -0.38 12.52 62.00
N ILE A 452 0.29 11.50 61.43
CA ILE A 452 -0.05 10.95 60.10
C ILE A 452 -1.48 10.39 60.05
N TYR A 453 -1.95 9.74 61.12
CA TYR A 453 -3.31 9.19 61.20
C TYR A 453 -4.36 10.26 60.89
N SER A 454 -4.33 11.38 61.63
CA SER A 454 -5.32 12.44 61.49
C SER A 454 -5.03 13.41 60.33
N GLN A 455 -3.77 13.74 60.06
CA GLN A 455 -3.42 14.77 59.07
C GLN A 455 -3.39 14.25 57.64
N ILE A 456 -2.93 13.03 57.41
CA ILE A 456 -2.71 12.47 56.06
C ILE A 456 -3.70 11.35 55.75
N LEU A 457 -3.83 10.38 56.65
CA LEU A 457 -4.68 9.21 56.44
C LEU A 457 -6.16 9.50 56.70
N LYS A 458 -6.46 10.59 57.43
CA LYS A 458 -7.83 11.01 57.81
C LYS A 458 -8.60 9.89 58.53
N VAL A 459 -7.92 9.17 59.42
CA VAL A 459 -8.47 8.07 60.21
C VAL A 459 -8.09 8.24 61.69
N ASP A 460 -8.95 7.80 62.60
CA ASP A 460 -8.60 7.69 64.01
C ASP A 460 -7.69 6.46 64.23
N GLU A 461 -6.67 6.61 65.06
CA GLU A 461 -5.68 5.55 65.34
C GLU A 461 -6.33 4.24 65.82
N HIS A 462 -7.43 4.31 66.58
CA HIS A 462 -8.13 3.12 67.08
C HIS A 462 -8.82 2.31 65.98
N TYR A 463 -9.16 2.96 64.86
CA TYR A 463 -9.81 2.35 63.71
C TYR A 463 -8.85 2.20 62.51
N ALA A 464 -7.55 2.38 62.74
CA ALA A 464 -6.53 2.26 61.71
C ALA A 464 -6.47 0.84 61.15
N THR A 465 -6.44 0.73 59.83
CA THR A 465 -6.26 -0.56 59.14
C THR A 465 -4.81 -1.03 59.24
N THR A 466 -4.56 -2.30 58.89
CA THR A 466 -3.19 -2.84 58.76
C THR A 466 -2.31 -2.01 57.80
N ALA A 467 -2.91 -1.40 56.77
CA ALA A 467 -2.19 -0.53 55.84
C ALA A 467 -1.86 0.82 56.48
N ASP A 468 -2.78 1.40 57.26
CA ASP A 468 -2.55 2.66 57.99
C ASP A 468 -1.40 2.51 58.99
N ILE A 469 -1.43 1.45 59.81
CA ILE A 469 -0.38 1.15 60.78
C ILE A 469 0.97 0.99 60.08
N ALA A 470 1.01 0.22 58.99
CA ALA A 470 2.23 0.01 58.22
C ALA A 470 2.80 1.31 57.60
N VAL A 471 1.94 2.25 57.18
CA VAL A 471 2.39 3.57 56.70
C VAL A 471 3.08 4.32 57.84
N VAL A 472 2.45 4.36 59.02
CA VAL A 472 2.99 5.06 60.19
C VAL A 472 4.28 4.43 60.69
N ASP A 473 4.38 3.10 60.73
CA ASP A 473 5.59 2.39 61.17
C ASP A 473 6.79 2.66 60.25
N ARG A 474 6.58 2.58 58.93
CA ARG A 474 7.62 2.89 57.94
C ARG A 474 8.04 4.35 58.02
N TYR A 475 7.10 5.28 58.17
CA TYR A 475 7.43 6.69 58.34
C TYR A 475 8.13 6.96 59.68
N THR A 476 7.75 6.29 60.77
CA THR A 476 8.43 6.38 62.07
C THR A 476 9.89 5.95 61.96
N THR A 477 10.15 4.85 61.26
CA THR A 477 11.52 4.38 60.98
C THR A 477 12.32 5.44 60.23
N TYR A 478 11.74 6.02 59.16
CA TYR A 478 12.36 7.10 58.40
C TYR A 478 12.64 8.35 59.27
N TYR A 479 11.64 8.78 60.04
CA TYR A 479 11.66 9.96 60.90
C TYR A 479 12.73 9.84 61.99
N ASN A 480 12.82 8.67 62.66
CA ASN A 480 13.83 8.41 63.67
C ASN A 480 15.23 8.41 63.08
N LYS A 481 15.43 7.75 61.92
CA LYS A 481 16.72 7.73 61.22
C LYS A 481 17.19 9.14 60.83
N LYS A 482 16.27 10.04 60.48
CA LYS A 482 16.60 11.44 60.12
C LYS A 482 16.88 12.34 61.32
N ASN A 483 16.38 12.00 62.50
CA ASN A 483 16.61 12.74 63.75
C ASN A 483 17.73 12.17 64.63
N GLN A 484 18.39 11.09 64.21
CA GLN A 484 19.59 10.60 64.88
C GLN A 484 20.72 11.64 64.73
N PRO A 485 21.48 11.94 65.80
CA PRO A 485 22.68 12.77 65.68
C PRO A 485 23.68 12.08 64.74
N PRO A 486 24.51 12.83 63.97
CA PRO A 486 25.52 12.23 63.12
C PRO A 486 26.45 11.35 63.95
N ASN A 487 26.73 10.14 63.48
CA ASN A 487 27.65 9.22 64.15
C ASN A 487 29.00 9.91 64.38
N VAL A 488 29.31 10.21 65.64
CA VAL A 488 30.65 10.62 66.05
C VAL A 488 31.52 9.38 65.96
N PHE A 489 32.30 9.25 64.88
CA PHE A 489 33.39 8.27 64.83
C PHE A 489 34.47 8.71 65.82
N THR A 490 34.42 8.19 67.05
CA THR A 490 35.55 8.26 67.97
C THR A 490 36.64 7.34 67.43
N PHE A 491 37.66 7.92 66.79
CA PHE A 491 38.88 7.22 66.44
C PHE A 491 39.67 7.00 67.73
N ASN A 492 39.61 5.79 68.31
CA ASN A 492 40.52 5.40 69.38
C ASN A 492 41.89 5.16 68.76
N ASP A 493 42.78 6.16 68.84
CA ASP A 493 44.22 5.99 68.59
C ASP A 493 44.83 5.17 69.75
N PRO A 494 45.33 3.95 69.51
CA PRO A 494 45.87 3.11 70.57
C PRO A 494 47.31 3.48 71.01
N ARG A 495 47.90 4.58 70.55
CA ARG A 495 49.28 4.93 70.92
C ARG A 495 49.38 6.16 71.81
N ARG A 496 49.08 5.99 73.09
CA ARG A 496 49.69 6.74 74.20
C ARG A 496 49.52 5.97 75.52
N SER A 497 50.51 5.16 75.86
CA SER A 497 50.92 4.86 77.23
C SER A 497 52.44 4.73 77.24
#